data_AF-A0A015U0X3-F1
#
_entry.id   AF-A0A015U0X3-F1
#
_cell.length_a   1.000
_cell.length_b   1.000
_cell.length_c   1.000
_cell.angle_alpha   90.00
_cell.angle_beta   90.00
_cell.angle_gamma   90.00
#
_symmetry.space_group_name_H-M   'P 1'
#
loop_
_entity.id
_entity.type
_entity.pdbx_description
1 polymer ?
#
loop_
_entity_poly.entity_id
_entity_poly.type
_entity_poly.pdbx_seq_one_letter_code
_entity_poly.pdbx_strand_id
1 'polypeptide(L)'
;MPKGRDKELIKKRDEALCRRYYYWTETQGLRFDRALKILSEQEFFISEERIMAVIRERSKIDPDIQPVPKVRAPRLTYKQLALFSDDAGYPIGQIHRDSRR
;
A
#
# COMPACT_ATOMS: atom_id res chain seq x y z
N MET A 1 -24.47 20.45 19.10
CA MET A 1 -23.12 20.41 18.50
C MET A 1 -22.91 19.02 17.93
N PRO A 2 -22.69 18.85 16.62
CA PRO A 2 -22.42 17.53 16.09
C PRO A 2 -21.10 17.06 16.72
N LYS A 3 -21.13 15.93 17.43
CA LYS A 3 -19.94 15.25 17.96
C LYS A 3 -19.12 14.71 16.79
N GLY A 4 -18.50 15.60 16.02
CA GLY A 4 -17.62 15.30 14.92
C GLY A 4 -16.17 15.52 15.32
N ARG A 5 -15.25 14.83 14.64
CA ARG A 5 -13.83 15.17 14.70
C ARG A 5 -13.64 16.58 14.14
N ASP A 6 -12.82 17.37 14.81
CA ASP A 6 -12.46 18.70 14.35
C ASP A 6 -11.73 18.60 13.00
N LYS A 7 -12.36 19.16 11.96
CA LYS A 7 -11.87 19.09 10.58
C LYS A 7 -10.57 19.85 10.42
N GLU A 8 -10.36 20.92 11.18
CA GLU A 8 -9.13 21.70 11.10
C GLU A 8 -7.95 20.93 11.70
N LEU A 9 -8.16 20.27 12.84
CA LEU A 9 -7.13 19.44 13.46
C LEU A 9 -6.75 18.25 12.58
N ILE A 10 -7.73 17.64 11.90
CA ILE A 10 -7.46 16.58 10.91
C ILE A 10 -6.59 17.12 9.78
N LYS A 11 -6.91 18.30 9.24
CA LYS A 11 -6.15 18.89 8.14
C LYS A 11 -4.69 19.20 8.54
N LYS A 12 -4.49 19.78 9.73
CA LYS A 12 -3.15 20.04 10.29
C LYS A 12 -2.34 18.76 10.48
N ARG A 13 -2.98 17.70 10.97
CA ARG A 13 -2.35 16.38 11.10
C ARG A 13 -1.94 15.82 9.73
N ASP A 14 -2.86 15.83 8.78
CA ASP A 14 -2.65 15.24 7.45
C ASP A 14 -1.49 15.97 6.72
N GLU A 15 -1.37 17.29 6.90
CA GLU A 15 -0.24 18.08 6.39
C GLU A 15 1.10 17.73 7.08
N ALA A 16 1.11 17.60 8.42
CA ALA A 16 2.29 17.19 9.16
C ALA A 16 2.76 15.77 8.78
N LEU A 17 1.80 14.87 8.55
CA LEU A 17 2.06 13.50 8.12
C LEU A 17 2.74 13.46 6.75
N CYS A 18 2.27 14.28 5.80
CA CYS A 18 2.88 14.33 4.47
C CYS A 18 4.32 14.84 4.52
N ARG A 19 4.60 15.86 5.33
CA ARG A 19 5.97 16.37 5.54
C ARG A 19 6.90 15.32 6.14
N ARG A 20 6.41 14.55 7.12
CA ARG A 20 7.17 13.47 7.75
C ARG A 20 7.40 12.30 6.80
N TYR A 21 6.39 11.91 6.04
CA TYR A 21 6.52 10.90 5.00
C TYR A 21 7.59 11.27 3.98
N TYR A 22 7.56 12.51 3.48
CA TYR A 22 8.57 13.04 2.56
C TYR A 22 10.00 12.99 3.14
N TYR A 23 10.17 13.35 4.41
CA TYR A 23 11.48 13.24 5.08
C TYR A 23 12.00 11.80 5.11
N TRP A 24 11.13 10.83 5.45
CA TRP A 24 11.52 9.43 5.51
C TRP A 24 11.84 8.84 4.13
N THR A 25 11.10 9.23 3.08
CA THR A 25 11.34 8.71 1.73
C THR A 25 12.51 9.38 1.03
N GLU A 26 12.63 10.71 1.09
CA GLU A 26 13.63 11.47 0.34
C GLU A 26 14.95 11.67 1.09
N THR A 27 14.89 11.98 2.39
CA THR A 27 16.11 12.28 3.16
C THR A 27 16.77 11.01 3.69
N GLN A 28 15.98 10.03 4.12
CA GLN A 28 16.50 8.77 4.67
C GLN A 28 16.51 7.62 3.66
N GLY A 29 15.85 7.76 2.49
CA GLY A 29 15.77 6.70 1.49
C GLY A 29 15.04 5.45 1.98
N LEU A 30 14.16 5.60 2.98
CA LEU A 30 13.53 4.45 3.61
C LEU A 30 12.48 3.85 2.67
N ARG A 31 12.43 2.51 2.61
CA ARG A 31 11.37 1.80 1.88
C ARG A 31 10.01 2.19 2.43
N PHE A 32 9.03 2.36 1.54
CA PHE A 32 7.69 2.82 1.86
C PHE A 32 7.02 2.00 2.97
N ASP A 33 7.18 0.68 2.98
CA ASP A 33 6.60 -0.22 3.99
C ASP A 33 7.08 0.16 5.41
N ARG A 34 8.36 0.49 5.52
CA ARG A 34 9.01 0.79 6.80
C ARG A 34 8.69 2.22 7.24
N ALA A 35 8.59 3.14 6.29
CA ALA A 35 8.12 4.50 6.57
C ALA A 35 6.68 4.49 7.11
N LEU A 36 5.79 3.69 6.51
CA LEU A 36 4.40 3.56 6.98
C LEU A 36 4.33 2.99 8.40
N LYS A 37 5.12 1.96 8.73
CA LYS A 37 5.20 1.42 10.09
C LYS A 37 5.66 2.44 11.12
N ILE A 38 6.70 3.21 10.83
CA ILE A 38 7.20 4.26 11.75
C ILE A 38 6.13 5.33 11.96
N LEU A 39 5.51 5.81 10.89
CA LEU A 39 4.44 6.80 10.98
C LEU A 39 3.23 6.27 11.75
N SER A 40 2.89 4.99 11.57
CA SER A 40 1.75 4.33 12.22
C SER A 40 2.01 4.07 13.71
N GLU A 41 3.16 3.51 14.08
CA GLU A 41 3.42 2.99 15.43
C GLU A 41 4.15 3.97 16.35
N GLN A 42 4.92 4.92 15.80
CA GLN A 42 5.81 5.77 16.60
C GLN A 42 5.41 7.25 16.59
N GLU A 43 4.93 7.77 15.46
CA GLU A 43 4.66 9.21 15.32
C GLU A 43 3.18 9.56 15.46
N PHE A 44 2.31 8.95 14.64
CA PHE A 44 0.93 9.40 14.49
C PHE A 44 -0.12 8.47 15.10
N PHE A 45 0.22 7.22 15.45
CA PHE A 45 -0.69 6.25 16.09
C PHE A 45 -1.99 6.04 15.30
N ILE A 46 -1.87 5.94 13.98
CA ILE A 46 -2.98 5.81 13.02
C ILE A 46 -2.71 4.62 12.11
N SER A 47 -3.77 3.90 11.74
CA SER A 47 -3.65 2.76 10.83
C SER A 47 -2.96 3.12 9.52
N GLU A 48 -2.09 2.22 9.05
CA GLU A 48 -1.38 2.36 7.78
C GLU A 48 -2.34 2.63 6.60
N GLU A 49 -3.53 2.02 6.61
CA GLU A 49 -4.58 2.27 5.61
C GLU A 49 -5.00 3.74 5.54
N ARG A 50 -5.16 4.38 6.70
CA ARG A 50 -5.53 5.80 6.76
C ARG A 50 -4.38 6.69 6.31
N ILE A 51 -3.15 6.35 6.69
CA ILE A 51 -1.94 7.04 6.24
C ILE A 51 -1.82 6.97 4.71
N MET A 52 -2.01 5.77 4.13
CA MET A 52 -2.03 5.58 2.67
C MET A 52 -3.13 6.40 1.99
N ALA A 53 -4.33 6.49 2.59
CA ALA A 53 -5.41 7.32 2.04
C ALA A 53 -5.02 8.80 2.00
N VAL A 54 -4.45 9.33 3.09
CA VAL A 54 -3.98 10.73 3.17
C VAL A 54 -2.89 11.01 2.14
N ILE A 55 -1.87 10.14 2.04
CA ILE A 55 -0.78 10.30 1.08
C ILE A 55 -1.31 10.29 -0.36
N ARG A 56 -2.26 9.39 -0.68
CA ARG A 56 -2.89 9.34 -2.01
C ARG A 56 -3.68 10.61 -2.32
N GLU A 57 -4.43 11.16 -1.36
CA GLU A 57 -5.10 12.44 -1.56
C GLU A 57 -4.11 13.59 -1.77
N ARG A 58 -2.99 13.60 -1.04
CA ARG A 58 -1.96 14.62 -1.19
C ARG A 58 -1.18 14.50 -2.51
N SER A 59 -0.92 13.30 -2.99
CA SER A 59 -0.23 13.07 -4.28
C SER A 59 -0.99 13.63 -5.49
N LYS A 60 -2.31 13.86 -5.36
CA LYS A 60 -3.10 14.53 -6.41
C LYS A 60 -2.82 16.02 -6.51
N ILE A 61 -2.29 16.61 -5.43
CA ILE A 61 -2.05 18.05 -5.29
C ILE A 61 -0.57 18.35 -5.54
N ASP A 62 0.33 17.56 -4.93
CA ASP A 62 1.78 17.73 -5.04
C ASP A 62 2.38 16.50 -5.77
N PRO A 63 2.97 16.67 -6.98
CA PRO A 63 3.52 15.56 -7.76
C PRO A 63 4.82 14.97 -7.18
N ASP A 64 5.49 15.68 -6.28
CA ASP A 64 6.75 15.24 -5.64
C ASP A 64 6.53 14.11 -4.64
N ILE A 65 5.29 13.91 -4.18
CA ILE A 65 4.94 12.83 -3.25
C ILE A 65 4.49 11.63 -4.07
N GLN A 66 5.41 10.71 -4.36
CA GLN A 66 5.06 9.50 -5.09
C GLN A 66 4.30 8.51 -4.20
N PRO A 67 3.03 8.19 -4.51
CA PRO A 67 2.27 7.22 -3.73
C PRO A 67 2.79 5.81 -3.98
N VAL A 68 2.58 4.93 -2.99
CA VAL A 68 2.91 3.50 -3.11
C VAL A 68 2.29 2.92 -4.39
N PRO A 69 3.08 2.36 -5.32
CA PRO A 69 2.56 1.77 -6.54
C PRO A 69 1.64 0.61 -6.17
N LYS A 70 0.43 0.60 -6.74
CA LYS A 70 -0.53 -0.46 -6.51
C LYS A 70 -0.11 -1.70 -7.30
N VAL A 71 0.73 -2.53 -6.71
CA VAL A 71 1.10 -3.84 -7.28
C VAL A 71 -0.11 -4.75 -7.16
N ARG A 72 -0.77 -5.03 -8.29
CA ARG A 72 -1.81 -6.06 -8.35
C ARG A 72 -1.14 -7.39 -8.61
N ALA A 73 -1.45 -8.39 -7.79
CA ALA A 73 -1.05 -9.76 -8.11
C ALA A 73 -1.66 -10.12 -9.48
N PRO A 74 -0.86 -10.65 -10.42
CA PRO A 74 -1.38 -11.09 -11.70
C PRO A 74 -2.42 -12.18 -11.45
N ARG A 75 -3.61 -12.04 -12.07
CA ARG A 75 -4.58 -13.13 -12.12
C ARG A 75 -4.10 -14.12 -13.17
N LEU A 76 -3.29 -15.08 -12.74
CA LEU A 76 -2.78 -16.12 -13.63
C LEU A 76 -3.91 -17.09 -13.98
N THR A 77 -4.17 -17.23 -15.27
CA THR A 77 -5.07 -18.28 -15.76
C THR A 77 -4.36 -19.63 -15.74
N TYR A 78 -5.12 -20.72 -15.64
CA TYR A 78 -4.54 -22.07 -15.67
C TYR A 78 -3.65 -22.31 -16.91
N LYS A 79 -4.05 -21.79 -18.08
CA LYS A 79 -3.25 -21.88 -19.31
C LYS A 79 -1.88 -21.20 -19.18
N GLN A 80 -1.80 -20.09 -18.46
CA GLN A 80 -0.54 -19.39 -18.19
C GLN A 80 0.30 -20.11 -17.14
N LEU A 81 -0.34 -20.75 -16.15
CA LEU A 81 0.35 -21.58 -15.15
C LEU A 81 0.99 -22.82 -15.79
N ALA A 82 0.32 -23.42 -16.78
CA ALA A 82 0.84 -24.57 -17.51
C ALA A 82 2.15 -24.27 -18.27
N LEU A 83 2.42 -23.00 -18.63
CA LEU A 83 3.67 -22.60 -19.30
C LEU A 83 4.90 -22.66 -18.39
N PHE A 84 4.72 -22.70 -17.07
CA PHE A 84 5.81 -22.85 -16.11
C PHE A 84 6.09 -24.31 -15.75
N SER A 85 5.42 -25.25 -16.42
CA SER A 85 5.66 -26.69 -16.25
C SER A 85 6.70 -27.11 -17.29
N ASP A 86 7.79 -27.74 -16.83
CA ASP A 86 8.29 -28.98 -17.43
C ASP A 86 9.37 -29.71 -16.59
N ASP A 87 10.05 -29.09 -15.61
CA ASP A 87 11.21 -29.77 -14.98
C ASP A 87 11.21 -29.95 -13.44
N ALA A 88 10.25 -29.44 -12.67
CA ALA A 88 10.36 -29.37 -11.20
C ALA A 88 9.35 -30.22 -10.39
N GLY A 89 8.56 -31.09 -11.02
CA GLY A 89 7.69 -32.04 -10.29
C GLY A 89 6.45 -31.44 -9.60
N TYR A 90 6.03 -30.22 -9.96
CA TYR A 90 4.78 -29.64 -9.46
C TYR A 90 3.56 -30.17 -10.24
N PRO A 91 2.57 -30.85 -9.60
CA PRO A 91 1.43 -31.45 -10.28
C PRO A 91 0.34 -30.41 -10.58
N ILE A 92 0.65 -29.44 -11.45
CA ILE A 92 -0.30 -28.39 -11.87
C ILE A 92 -1.58 -29.00 -12.48
N GLY A 93 -1.48 -30.19 -13.10
CA GLY A 93 -2.61 -30.95 -13.64
C GLY A 93 -3.71 -31.34 -12.64
N GLN A 94 -3.40 -31.38 -11.33
CA GLN A 94 -4.39 -31.64 -10.28
C GLN A 94 -5.23 -30.39 -9.97
N ILE A 95 -4.62 -29.20 -10.03
CA ILE A 95 -5.25 -27.91 -9.72
C ILE A 95 -6.42 -27.61 -10.69
N HIS A 96 -6.32 -28.04 -11.95
CA HIS A 96 -7.40 -27.84 -12.94
C HIS A 96 -8.67 -28.64 -12.64
N ARG A 97 -8.54 -29.84 -12.05
CA ARG A 97 -9.69 -30.73 -11.83
C ARG A 97 -10.56 -30.27 -10.66
N ASP A 98 -9.95 -29.70 -9.62
CA ASP A 98 -10.68 -29.31 -8.40
C ASP A 98 -11.48 -28.00 -8.55
N SER A 99 -11.14 -27.15 -9.53
CA SER A 99 -11.85 -25.89 -9.78
C SER A 99 -13.18 -26.02 -10.55
N ARG A 100 -13.53 -27.23 -11.00
CA ARG A 100 -14.76 -27.54 -11.74
C ARG A 100 -15.80 -28.32 -10.92
N ARG A 101 -15.69 -28.32 -9.59
CA ARG A 101 -16.67 -28.91 -8.67
C ARG A 101 -17.40 -27.83 -7.88
#